data_AF-A0A7W9HSS9-F1
#
_entry.id   AF-A0A7W9HSS9-F1
#
_cell.length_a   1.000
_cell.length_b   1.000
_cell.length_c   1.000
_cell.angle_alpha   90.00
_cell.angle_beta   90.00
_cell.angle_gamma   90.00
#
_symmetry.space_group_name_H-M   'P 1'
#
loop_
_entity.id
_entity.type
_entity.pdbx_description
1 polymer ?
#
loop_
_entity_poly.entity_id
_entity_poly.type
_entity_poly.pdbx_seq_one_letter_code
_entity_poly.pdbx_strand_id
1 'polypeptide(L)'
;MGDQFSVQLEQLDSVANKRLPGMANTLAEVLANLNRAMEQAPGAFTNHPSSDRDLFQGTRNDFQVTTDFLQQVLQDNVGNLELASKALREIASRYRQADGQG
;
A
#
# COMPACT_ATOMS: atom_id res chain seq x y z
N MET A 1 6.94 9.85 -37.17
CA MET A 1 7.39 10.02 -35.76
C MET A 1 6.24 10.06 -34.75
N GLY A 2 4.95 10.11 -35.14
CA GLY A 2 3.81 10.13 -34.20
C GLY A 2 3.50 8.80 -33.48
N ASP A 3 3.76 7.65 -34.11
CA ASP A 3 3.37 6.34 -33.56
C ASP A 3 4.13 5.92 -32.29
N GLN A 4 5.35 6.40 -32.09
CA GLN A 4 6.13 6.01 -30.90
C GLN A 4 5.68 6.78 -29.65
N PHE A 5 5.20 8.01 -29.81
CA PHE A 5 4.70 8.85 -28.72
C PHE A 5 3.31 8.42 -28.25
N SER A 6 2.42 8.05 -29.16
CA SER A 6 1.08 7.53 -28.83
C SER A 6 1.15 6.23 -28.02
N VAL A 7 2.01 5.28 -28.42
CA VAL A 7 2.22 4.01 -27.69
C VAL A 7 2.78 4.24 -26.29
N GLN A 8 3.65 5.25 -26.09
CA GLN A 8 4.18 5.60 -24.78
C GLN A 8 3.12 6.24 -23.87
N LEU A 9 2.22 7.05 -24.43
CA LEU A 9 1.11 7.65 -23.68
C LEU A 9 0.08 6.60 -23.23
N GLU A 10 -0.29 5.66 -24.09
CA GLU A 10 -1.18 4.56 -23.72
C GLU A 10 -0.60 3.68 -22.60
N GLN A 11 0.71 3.44 -22.64
CA GLN A 11 1.41 2.72 -21.58
C GLN A 11 1.41 3.50 -20.25
N LEU A 12 1.67 4.81 -20.31
CA LEU A 12 1.59 5.72 -19.16
C LEU A 12 0.19 5.71 -18.54
N ASP A 13 -0.87 5.80 -19.35
CA ASP A 13 -2.25 5.72 -18.90
C ASP A 13 -2.56 4.36 -18.28
N SER A 14 -2.12 3.28 -18.90
CA SER A 14 -2.33 1.93 -18.38
C SER A 14 -1.68 1.75 -17.00
N VAL A 15 -0.46 2.25 -16.82
CA VAL A 15 0.23 2.23 -15.52
C VAL A 15 -0.51 3.09 -14.49
N ALA A 16 -0.87 4.32 -14.86
CA ALA A 16 -1.46 5.28 -13.95
C ALA A 16 -2.93 4.97 -13.58
N ASN A 17 -3.69 4.34 -14.49
CA ASN A 17 -5.12 4.08 -14.29
C ASN A 17 -5.44 2.66 -13.86
N LYS A 18 -4.55 1.69 -14.12
CA LYS A 18 -4.80 0.28 -13.81
C LYS A 18 -3.76 -0.29 -12.84
N ARG A 19 -2.47 -0.23 -13.20
CA ARG A 19 -1.44 -0.97 -12.44
C ARG A 19 -1.18 -0.36 -11.06
N LEU A 20 -0.87 0.93 -10.96
CA LEU A 20 -0.58 1.56 -9.68
C LEU A 20 -1.79 1.58 -8.74
N PRO A 21 -3.01 1.93 -9.19
CA PRO A 21 -4.20 1.81 -8.35
C PRO A 21 -4.49 0.35 -7.94
N GLY A 22 -4.29 -0.61 -8.83
CA GLY A 22 -4.45 -2.03 -8.51
C GLY A 22 -3.48 -2.49 -7.41
N MET A 23 -2.21 -2.11 -7.50
CA MET A 23 -1.22 -2.39 -6.45
C MET A 23 -1.57 -1.71 -5.12
N ALA A 24 -2.00 -0.44 -5.16
CA ALA A 24 -2.44 0.28 -3.97
C ALA A 24 -3.62 -0.42 -3.29
N ASN A 25 -4.61 -0.88 -4.05
CA ASN A 25 -5.75 -1.65 -3.53
C ASN A 25 -5.30 -2.95 -2.87
N THR A 26 -4.41 -3.72 -3.51
CA THR A 26 -3.88 -4.95 -2.91
C THR A 26 -3.14 -4.68 -1.60
N LEU A 27 -2.32 -3.62 -1.52
CA LEU A 27 -1.63 -3.26 -0.29
C LEU A 27 -2.61 -2.78 0.80
N ALA A 28 -3.67 -2.06 0.43
CA ALA A 28 -4.73 -1.66 1.34
C ALA A 28 -5.50 -2.88 1.90
N GLU A 29 -5.74 -3.91 1.08
CA GLU A 29 -6.33 -5.18 1.53
C GLU A 29 -5.41 -5.94 2.50
N VAL A 30 -4.10 -5.96 2.22
CA VAL A 30 -3.11 -6.56 3.14
C VAL A 30 -3.09 -5.81 4.48
N LEU A 31 -3.12 -4.47 4.46
CA LEU A 31 -3.22 -3.65 5.66
C LEU A 31 -4.51 -3.94 6.44
N ALA A 32 -5.65 -4.05 5.77
CA ALA A 32 -6.91 -4.40 6.40
C ALA A 32 -6.88 -5.78 7.08
N ASN A 33 -6.25 -6.76 6.43
CA ASN A 33 -6.08 -8.09 7.01
C ASN A 33 -5.11 -8.10 8.19
N LEU A 34 -4.03 -7.32 8.13
CA LEU A 34 -3.10 -7.13 9.25
C LEU A 34 -3.84 -6.54 10.46
N ASN A 35 -4.66 -5.50 10.25
CA ASN A 35 -5.42 -4.86 11.33
C ASN A 35 -6.39 -5.84 12.00
N ARG A 36 -7.11 -6.65 11.21
CA ARG A 36 -7.99 -7.71 11.75
C ARG A 36 -7.23 -8.76 12.54
N ALA A 37 -6.03 -9.15 12.09
CA ALA A 37 -5.20 -10.10 12.81
C ALA A 37 -4.74 -9.53 14.16
N MET A 38 -4.37 -8.24 14.20
CA MET A 38 -3.99 -7.57 15.45
C MET A 38 -5.15 -7.43 16.44
N GLU A 39 -6.38 -7.23 15.98
CA GLU A 39 -7.56 -7.20 16.86
C GLU A 39 -7.78 -8.54 17.58
N GLN A 40 -7.40 -9.65 16.96
CA GLN A 40 -7.53 -11.00 17.51
C GLN A 40 -6.29 -11.45 18.31
N ALA A 41 -5.14 -10.81 18.09
CA ALA A 41 -3.87 -11.16 18.69
C ALA A 41 -3.81 -11.12 20.24
N PRO A 42 -4.53 -10.24 20.98
CA PRO A 42 -4.45 -10.19 22.44
C PRO A 42 -4.74 -11.54 23.12
N GLY A 43 -5.68 -12.33 22.56
CA GLY A 43 -6.02 -13.65 23.08
C GLY A 43 -4.88 -14.67 22.98
N ALA A 44 -3.95 -14.49 22.04
CA ALA A 44 -2.79 -15.37 21.87
C ALA A 44 -1.69 -15.14 22.92
N PHE A 45 -1.69 -13.99 23.59
CA PHE A 45 -0.68 -13.62 24.59
C PHE A 45 -1.22 -13.65 26.03
N THR A 46 -2.49 -13.98 26.23
CA THR A 46 -3.10 -14.12 27.55
C THR A 46 -3.29 -15.59 27.90
N ASN A 47 -2.37 -16.15 28.69
CA ASN A 47 -2.62 -17.43 29.36
C ASN A 47 -3.41 -17.24 30.66
N HIS A 48 -4.06 -18.34 31.06
CA HIS A 48 -4.94 -18.53 32.23
C HIS A 48 -4.46 -17.87 33.54
N PRO A 49 -5.36 -17.67 34.53
CA PRO A 49 -5.18 -16.76 35.68
C PRO A 49 -4.09 -17.15 36.69
N SER A 50 -3.31 -18.21 36.44
CA SER A 50 -2.21 -18.63 37.30
C SER A 50 -0.87 -18.49 36.56
N SER A 51 -0.07 -17.53 37.02
CA SER A 51 1.40 -17.48 36.97
C SER A 51 2.18 -17.15 35.68
N ASP A 52 1.62 -17.18 34.47
CA ASP A 52 2.42 -17.03 33.23
C ASP A 52 2.30 -15.68 32.50
N ARG A 53 1.71 -14.65 33.13
CA ARG A 53 1.50 -13.33 32.47
C ARG A 53 2.80 -12.69 31.96
N ASP A 54 3.94 -12.99 32.57
CA ASP A 54 5.24 -12.41 32.19
C ASP A 54 5.93 -13.18 31.06
N LEU A 55 5.63 -14.48 30.85
CA LEU A 55 6.34 -15.31 29.85
C LEU A 55 6.13 -14.84 28.41
N PHE A 56 4.95 -14.27 28.12
CA PHE A 56 4.59 -13.81 26.77
C PHE A 56 4.67 -12.29 26.62
N GLN A 57 5.09 -11.56 27.65
CA GLN A 57 5.15 -10.10 27.61
C GLN A 57 6.19 -9.61 26.59
N GLY A 58 7.37 -10.23 26.56
CA GLY A 58 8.41 -9.91 25.56
C GLY A 58 7.92 -10.16 24.13
N THR A 59 7.39 -11.36 23.87
CA THR A 59 6.84 -11.73 22.56
C THR A 59 5.68 -10.83 22.12
N ARG A 60 4.83 -10.40 23.07
CA ARG A 60 3.75 -9.45 22.80
C ARG A 60 4.30 -8.09 22.38
N ASN A 61 5.33 -7.59 23.06
CA ASN A 61 5.95 -6.31 22.71
C ASN A 61 6.62 -6.39 21.34
N ASP A 62 7.37 -7.46 21.06
CA ASP A 62 8.02 -7.67 19.76
C ASP A 62 7.00 -7.78 18.64
N PHE A 63 5.88 -8.47 18.89
CA PHE A 63 4.75 -8.55 17.97
C PHE A 63 4.19 -7.15 17.67
N GLN A 64 3.88 -6.35 18.70
CA GLN A 64 3.35 -5.00 18.55
C GLN A 64 4.28 -4.09 17.73
N VAL A 65 5.57 -4.06 18.06
CA VAL A 65 6.56 -3.26 17.33
C VAL A 65 6.64 -3.69 15.86
N THR A 66 6.61 -5.00 15.60
CA THR A 66 6.67 -5.54 14.24
C THR A 66 5.41 -5.16 13.45
N THR A 67 4.23 -5.30 14.05
CA THR A 67 2.98 -5.00 13.38
C THR A 67 2.81 -3.50 13.12
N ASP A 68 3.23 -2.64 14.06
CA ASP A 68 3.21 -1.19 13.89
C ASP A 68 4.12 -0.75 12.73
N PHE A 69 5.33 -1.32 12.65
CA PHE A 69 6.24 -1.10 11.54
C PHE A 69 5.62 -1.53 10.20
N LEU A 70 5.02 -2.72 10.14
CA LEU A 70 4.37 -3.22 8.93
C LEU A 70 3.19 -2.35 8.51
N GLN A 71 2.36 -1.90 9.45
CA GLN A 71 1.26 -0.98 9.17
C GLN A 71 1.76 0.31 8.53
N GLN A 72 2.80 0.92 9.11
CA GLN A 72 3.36 2.17 8.61
C GLN A 72 3.90 1.99 7.19
N VAL A 73 4.69 0.94 6.94
CA VAL A 73 5.24 0.65 5.60
C VAL A 73 4.13 0.42 4.58
N LEU A 74 3.06 -0.30 4.93
CA LEU A 74 1.93 -0.54 4.03
C LEU A 74 1.19 0.77 3.72
N GLN A 75 0.92 1.60 4.73
CA GLN A 75 0.26 2.90 4.55
C GLN A 75 1.08 3.83 3.66
N ASP A 76 2.39 3.95 3.91
CA ASP A 76 3.30 4.78 3.13
C ASP A 76 3.34 4.31 1.67
N ASN A 77 3.41 3.00 1.43
CA ASN A 77 3.43 2.45 0.08
C ASN A 77 2.11 2.68 -0.67
N VAL A 78 0.95 2.54 0.00
CA VAL A 78 -0.35 2.90 -0.59
C VAL A 78 -0.35 4.37 -1.01
N GLY A 79 0.04 5.27 -0.10
CA GLY A 79 0.10 6.70 -0.39
C GLY A 79 1.06 7.04 -1.55
N ASN A 80 2.24 6.41 -1.57
CA ASN A 80 3.23 6.60 -2.63
C ASN A 80 2.71 6.12 -4.00
N LEU A 81 2.01 4.99 -4.07
CA LEU A 81 1.43 4.48 -5.31
C LEU A 81 0.31 5.38 -5.83
N GLU A 82 -0.51 5.93 -4.94
CA GLU A 82 -1.54 6.91 -5.30
C GLU A 82 -0.95 8.22 -5.80
N LEU A 83 0.11 8.71 -5.16
CA LEU A 83 0.84 9.91 -5.61
C LEU A 83 1.51 9.67 -6.96
N ALA A 84 2.16 8.52 -7.14
CA ALA A 84 2.77 8.15 -8.42
C ALA A 84 1.72 8.04 -9.53
N SER A 85 0.54 7.45 -9.24
CA SER A 85 -0.59 7.40 -10.18
C SER A 85 -1.02 8.82 -10.60
N LYS A 86 -1.21 9.74 -9.64
CA LYS A 86 -1.57 11.13 -9.93
C LYS A 86 -0.52 11.84 -10.77
N ALA A 87 0.77 11.67 -10.43
CA ALA A 87 1.88 12.28 -11.15
C ALA A 87 1.94 11.79 -12.61
N LEU A 88 1.77 10.49 -12.86
CA LEU A 88 1.78 9.95 -14.22
C LEU A 88 0.58 10.41 -15.05
N ARG A 89 -0.61 10.59 -14.45
CA ARG A 89 -1.76 11.19 -15.13
C ARG A 89 -1.49 12.63 -15.54
N GLU A 90 -0.87 13.41 -14.66
CA GLU A 90 -0.48 14.80 -14.94
C GLU A 90 0.55 14.87 -16.07
N ILE A 91 1.55 14.00 -16.05
CA ILE A 91 2.56 13.90 -17.12
C ILE A 91 1.88 13.57 -18.46
N ALA A 92 1.03 12.54 -18.50
CA ALA A 92 0.30 12.15 -19.71
C ALA A 92 -0.59 13.29 -20.24
N SER A 93 -1.28 14.01 -19.35
CA SER A 93 -2.08 15.19 -19.69
C SER A 93 -1.25 16.28 -20.36
N ARG A 94 -0.10 16.64 -19.78
CA ARG A 94 0.81 17.67 -20.33
C ARG A 94 1.36 17.28 -21.70
N TYR A 95 1.68 16.00 -21.91
CA TYR A 95 2.11 15.53 -23.23
C TYR A 95 1.00 15.65 -24.28
N ARG A 96 -0.25 15.29 -23.97
CA ARG A 96 -1.37 15.48 -24.91
C ARG A 96 -1.61 16.94 -25.26
N GLN A 97 -1.50 17.84 -24.29
CA GLN A 97 -1.61 19.28 -24.51
C GLN A 97 -0.48 19.81 -25.42
N ALA A 98 0.75 19.34 -25.22
CA ALA A 98 1.89 19.70 -26.05
C ALA A 98 1.77 19.18 -27.49
N ASP A 99 1.15 18.00 -27.68
CA ASP A 99 0.91 17.39 -29.00
C ASP A 99 -0.35 17.93 -29.70
N GLY A 100 -1.07 18.89 -29.10
CA GLY A 100 -2.27 19.49 -29.68
C GLY A 100 -3.50 18.56 -29.69
N GLN A 101 -3.49 17.51 -28.88
CA GLN A 101 -4.61 16.56 -28.70
C GLN A 101 -5.52 16.93 -27.51
N GLY A 102 -5.56 18.23 -27.15
CA GLY A 102 -6.36 18.77 -26.04
C GLY A 102 -7.85 18.83 -26.33
#